data_AF-A0A2I0QGM3-F1
#
_entry.id   AF-A0A2I0QGM3-F1
#
_cell.length_a   1.000
_cell.length_b   1.000
_cell.length_c   1.000
_cell.angle_alpha   90.00
_cell.angle_beta   90.00
_cell.angle_gamma   90.00
#
_symmetry.space_group_name_H-M   'P 1'
#
loop_
_entity.id
_entity.type
_entity.pdbx_description
1 polymer ?
#
loop_
_entity_poly.entity_id
_entity_poly.type
_entity_poly.pdbx_seq_one_letter_code
_entity_poly.pdbx_strand_id
1 'polypeptide(L)' 'MKKISARANLDIVKKGTNLGNMMREGCKAVGGEGGGHSIAAGARIPKESVGKFLEILDG' A
#
# COMPACT_ATOMS: atom_id res chain seq x y z
N MET A 1 10.87 6.47 9.87
CA MET A 1 9.71 6.09 9.02
C MET A 1 10.08 6.21 7.54
N LYS A 2 9.63 5.29 6.70
CA LYS A 2 9.80 5.32 5.24
C LYS A 2 8.46 5.69 4.61
N LYS A 3 8.48 6.66 3.69
CA LYS A 3 7.30 7.08 2.93
C LYS A 3 7.24 6.26 1.65
N ILE A 4 6.05 5.77 1.33
CA ILE A 4 5.74 4.98 0.14
C ILE A 4 4.64 5.71 -0.62
N SER A 5 4.73 5.69 -1.94
CA SER A 5 3.69 6.19 -2.83
C SER A 5 3.51 5.17 -3.95
N ALA A 6 2.30 4.64 -4.08
CA ALA A 6 1.94 3.73 -5.16
C ALA A 6 1.04 4.43 -6.17
N ARG A 7 1.20 4.02 -7.42
CA ARG A 7 0.38 4.44 -8.55
C ARG A 7 0.03 3.22 -9.38
N ALA A 8 -1.17 3.20 -9.92
CA ALA A 8 -1.65 2.17 -10.83
C ALA A 8 -2.19 2.80 -12.11
N ASN A 9 -2.20 2.01 -13.18
CA ASN A 9 -2.91 2.35 -14.40
C ASN A 9 -4.41 2.08 -14.23
N LEU A 10 -5.23 2.89 -14.90
CA LEU A 10 -6.69 2.74 -14.88
C LEU A 10 -7.16 1.33 -15.27
N ASP A 11 -6.47 0.67 -16.20
CA ASP A 11 -6.81 -0.69 -16.63
C ASP A 11 -6.74 -1.71 -15.47
N ILE A 12 -5.71 -1.60 -14.63
CA ILE A 12 -5.49 -2.47 -13.46
C ILE A 12 -6.51 -2.15 -12.37
N VAL A 13 -6.80 -0.87 -12.14
CA VAL A 13 -7.83 -0.43 -11.19
C VAL A 13 -9.21 -0.94 -11.59
N LYS A 14 -9.55 -0.90 -12.89
CA LYS A 14 -10.82 -1.43 -13.42
C LYS A 14 -10.94 -2.93 -13.27
N LYS A 15 -9.83 -3.67 -13.19
CA LYS A 15 -9.80 -5.10 -12.90
C LYS A 15 -10.01 -5.43 -11.41
N GLY A 16 -10.21 -4.42 -10.56
CA GLY A 16 -10.54 -4.59 -9.14
C GLY A 16 -9.42 -4.19 -8.18
N THR A 17 -8.24 -3.77 -8.68
CA THR A 17 -7.14 -3.33 -7.81
C THR A 17 -7.48 -2.00 -7.12
N ASN A 18 -7.38 -1.98 -5.80
CA ASN A 18 -7.54 -0.77 -5.00
C ASN A 18 -6.30 -0.52 -4.14
N LEU A 19 -5.40 0.34 -4.63
CA LEU A 19 -4.17 0.69 -3.92
C LEU A 19 -4.43 1.32 -2.55
N GLY A 20 -5.48 2.09 -2.38
CA GLY A 20 -5.85 2.70 -1.10
C GLY A 20 -6.12 1.65 -0.02
N ASN A 21 -6.90 0.62 -0.37
CA ASN A 21 -7.19 -0.49 0.54
C ASN A 21 -5.94 -1.31 0.83
N MET A 22 -5.18 -1.70 -0.20
CA MET A 22 -3.95 -2.47 -0.06
C MET A 22 -2.94 -1.77 0.88
N MET A 23 -2.74 -0.46 0.69
CA MET A 23 -1.87 0.34 1.56
C MET A 23 -2.36 0.39 3.01
N ARG A 24 -3.68 0.47 3.21
CA ARG A 24 -4.28 0.51 4.55
C ARG A 24 -4.11 -0.83 5.28
N GLU A 25 -4.33 -1.94 4.60
CA GLU A 25 -4.21 -3.28 5.17
C GLU A 25 -2.75 -3.64 5.46
N GLY A 26 -1.85 -3.38 4.50
CA GLY A 26 -0.42 -3.57 4.70
C GLY A 26 0.11 -2.77 5.89
N CYS A 27 -0.31 -1.50 6.02
CA CYS A 27 0.10 -0.65 7.14
C CYS A 27 -0.43 -1.11 8.50
N LYS A 28 -1.67 -1.62 8.56
CA LYS A 28 -2.27 -2.18 9.79
C LYS A 28 -1.41 -3.31 10.38
N ALA A 29 -0.84 -4.15 9.54
CA ALA A 29 -0.05 -5.30 9.96
C ALA A 29 1.39 -4.97 10.40
N VAL A 30 1.92 -3.80 10.02
CA VAL A 30 3.31 -3.40 10.29
C VAL A 30 3.45 -2.18 11.20
N GLY A 31 2.34 -1.67 11.76
CA GLY A 31 2.33 -0.50 12.64
C GLY A 31 2.57 0.82 11.91
N GLY A 32 2.08 0.93 10.67
CA GLY A 32 2.15 2.15 9.87
C GLY A 32 0.80 2.81 9.64
N GLU A 33 0.80 3.89 8.86
CA GLU A 33 -0.41 4.55 8.36
C GLU A 33 -0.42 4.51 6.83
N GLY A 34 -1.54 4.14 6.23
CA GLY A 34 -1.67 4.05 4.77
C GLY A 34 -3.10 4.24 4.30
N GLY A 35 -3.24 4.71 3.06
CA GLY A 35 -4.54 4.95 2.43
C GLY A 35 -4.44 5.82 1.18
N GLY A 36 -5.59 6.08 0.57
CA GLY A 36 -5.70 6.90 -0.64
C GLY A 36 -6.80 6.39 -1.56
N HIS A 37 -6.64 6.65 -2.86
CA HIS A 37 -7.57 6.23 -3.90
C HIS A 37 -7.12 4.90 -4.52
N SER A 38 -8.03 4.27 -5.26
CA SER A 38 -7.74 3.03 -5.99
C SER A 38 -6.58 3.17 -7.00
N ILE A 39 -6.43 4.35 -7.62
CA ILE A 39 -5.38 4.65 -8.61
C ILE A 39 -4.07 5.20 -8.01
N ALA A 40 -4.14 5.84 -6.84
CA ALA A 40 -2.98 6.46 -6.20
C ALA A 40 -3.16 6.47 -4.68
N ALA A 41 -2.17 5.92 -3.98
CA ALA A 41 -2.21 5.78 -2.53
C ALA A 41 -0.83 6.01 -1.91
N GLY A 42 -0.82 6.33 -0.62
CA GLY A 42 0.39 6.57 0.16
C GLY A 42 0.42 5.69 1.41
N ALA A 43 1.64 5.44 1.88
CA ALA A 43 1.88 4.77 3.14
C ALA A 43 3.10 5.34 3.87
N ARG A 44 3.10 5.25 5.19
CA ARG A 44 4.22 5.53 6.09
C ARG A 44 4.39 4.36 7.04
N ILE A 45 5.52 3.68 6.93
CA ILE A 45 5.83 2.48 7.71
C ILE A 45 7.20 2.62 8.41
N PRO A 46 7.48 1.84 9.47
CA PRO A 46 8.83 1.69 10.01
C PRO A 46 9.81 1.20 8.94
N LYS A 47 11.08 1.63 9.00
CA LYS A 47 12.08 1.26 7.97
C LYS A 47 12.40 -0.25 8.00
N GLU A 48 12.38 -0.86 9.17
CA GLU A 48 12.59 -2.29 9.36
C GLU A 48 11.46 -3.15 8.79
N SER A 49 10.23 -2.61 8.75
CA SER A 49 9.05 -3.37 8.34
C SER A 49 8.80 -3.38 6.83
N VAL A 50 9.71 -2.83 6.02
CA VAL A 50 9.54 -2.73 4.56
C VAL A 50 9.44 -4.10 3.89
N GLY A 51 10.25 -5.08 4.33
CA GLY A 51 10.20 -6.44 3.79
C GLY A 51 8.82 -7.06 4.01
N LYS A 52 8.41 -7.16 5.29
CA LYS A 52 7.10 -7.67 5.69
C LYS A 52 5.93 -6.95 4.99
N PHE A 53 6.04 -5.63 4.82
CA PHE A 53 5.03 -4.84 4.12
C PHE A 53 4.88 -5.23 2.65
N LEU A 54 5.99 -5.48 1.94
CA LEU A 54 5.94 -5.93 0.55
C LEU A 54 5.40 -7.35 0.42
N GLU A 55 5.77 -8.26 1.33
CA GLU A 55 5.23 -9.63 1.38
C GLU A 55 3.70 -9.64 1.54
N ILE A 56 3.15 -8.73 2.34
CA ILE A 56 1.68 -8.61 2.53
C ILE A 56 0.98 -8.07 1.29
N LEU A 57 1.65 -7.25 0.47
CA LEU A 57 1.08 -6.66 -0.73
C LEU A 57 1.17 -7.56 -1.97
N ASP A 58 2.12 -8.48 -2.00
CA ASP A 58 2.37 -9.42 -3.11
C ASP A 58 1.53 -10.71 -3.01
N GLY A 59 0.95 -10.96 -1.82
CA GLY A 59 0.16 -12.17 -1.51
C GLY A 59 -1.21 -12.28 -2.19
#